data_AF-A0A828SR93-F1
#
_entry.id   AF-A0A828SR93-F1
#
_cell.length_a   1.000
_cell.length_b   1.000
_cell.length_c   1.000
_cell.angle_alpha   90.00
_cell.angle_beta   90.00
_cell.angle_gamma   90.00
#
_symmetry.space_group_name_H-M   'P 1'
#
loop_
_entity.id
_entity.type
_entity.pdbx_description
1 polymer ?
#
loop_
_entity_poly.entity_id
_entity_poly.type
_entity_poly.pdbx_seq_one_letter_code
_entity_poly.pdbx_strand_id
1 'polypeptide(L)'
;MIIYEMIYHSGPEDYTSDFYKENNEKSRRHFVNQISKDTRQTLSDYLADPYFNKELDAYVIEAFEEEIEALNHMKVEFIKNGRVNHSSYVSIVVAERLVKDV
;
A
#
# COMPACT_ATOMS: atom_id res chain seq x y z
N MET A 1 18.65 -18.04 -2.00
CA MET A 1 18.70 -16.67 -1.41
C MET A 1 17.35 -16.34 -0.78
N ILE A 2 17.30 -15.62 0.35
CA ILE A 2 16.03 -15.10 0.92
C ILE A 2 15.81 -13.67 0.38
N ILE A 3 14.62 -13.39 -0.11
CA ILE A 3 14.13 -12.03 -0.39
C ILE A 3 12.84 -11.80 0.41
N TYR A 4 12.55 -10.55 0.73
CA TYR A 4 11.38 -10.15 1.50
C TYR A 4 10.39 -9.45 0.59
N GLU A 5 9.22 -10.04 0.41
CA GLU A 5 8.11 -9.40 -0.28
C GLU A 5 7.32 -8.58 0.74
N MET A 6 7.21 -7.28 0.51
CA MET A 6 6.29 -6.43 1.26
C MET A 6 5.00 -6.34 0.46
N ILE A 7 3.88 -6.60 1.12
CA ILE A 7 2.57 -6.72 0.47
C ILE A 7 1.62 -5.77 1.18
N TYR A 8 0.93 -4.93 0.40
CA TYR A 8 -0.18 -4.13 0.86
C TYR A 8 -1.46 -4.67 0.23
N HIS A 9 -2.38 -5.13 1.06
CA HIS A 9 -3.74 -5.48 0.67
C HIS A 9 -4.64 -4.25 0.90
N SER A 10 -5.30 -3.78 -0.15
CA SER A 10 -6.28 -2.69 -0.11
C SER A 10 -7.72 -3.18 -0.21
N GLY A 11 -7.92 -4.47 -0.48
CA GLY A 11 -9.25 -5.08 -0.60
C GLY A 11 -9.19 -6.61 -0.69
N PRO A 12 -10.33 -7.27 -0.92
CA PRO A 12 -10.41 -8.74 -0.98
C PRO A 12 -9.51 -9.35 -2.06
N GLU A 13 -9.39 -8.70 -3.22
CA GLU A 13 -8.60 -9.16 -4.38
C GLU A 13 -7.54 -8.14 -4.80
N ASP A 14 -7.47 -7.00 -4.11
CA ASP A 14 -6.60 -5.88 -4.46
C ASP A 14 -5.36 -5.86 -3.58
N TYR A 15 -4.18 -5.93 -4.22
CA TYR A 15 -2.91 -5.81 -3.54
C TYR A 15 -1.82 -5.21 -4.42
N THR A 16 -0.82 -4.63 -3.78
CA THR A 16 0.45 -4.29 -4.41
C THR A 16 1.60 -4.87 -3.61
N SER A 17 2.71 -5.17 -4.28
CA SER A 17 3.85 -5.81 -3.64
C SER A 17 5.17 -5.32 -4.23
N ASP A 18 6.21 -5.31 -3.40
CA ASP A 18 7.58 -5.01 -3.82
C ASP A 18 8.59 -5.87 -3.06
N PHE A 19 9.76 -6.09 -3.66
CA PHE A 19 10.76 -7.04 -3.16
C PHE A 19 12.01 -6.34 -2.62
N TYR A 20 12.40 -6.72 -1.41
CA TYR A 20 13.55 -6.15 -0.71
C TYR A 20 14.55 -7.24 -0.34
N LYS A 21 15.84 -6.89 -0.38
CA LYS A 21 16.92 -7.76 0.12
C LYS A 21 16.96 -7.85 1.65
N GLU A 22 16.41 -6.85 2.33
CA GLU A 22 16.44 -6.71 3.77
C GLU A 22 15.05 -6.36 4.31
N ASN A 23 14.66 -6.97 5.43
CA ASN A 23 13.51 -6.55 6.22
C ASN A 23 13.97 -5.73 7.43
N ASN A 24 14.02 -4.41 7.27
CA ASN A 24 14.37 -3.49 8.35
C ASN A 24 13.47 -2.24 8.29
N GLU A 25 13.61 -1.31 9.24
CA GLU A 25 12.77 -0.10 9.26
C GLU A 25 12.91 0.74 7.98
N LYS A 26 14.11 0.77 7.36
CA LYS A 26 14.36 1.58 6.17
C LYS A 26 13.61 1.02 4.97
N SER A 27 13.68 -0.29 4.71
CA SER A 27 12.93 -0.92 3.62
C SER A 27 11.43 -0.83 3.84
N ARG A 28 10.95 -1.09 5.07
CA ARG A 28 9.52 -0.96 5.40
C ARG A 28 9.00 0.46 5.24
N ARG A 29 9.79 1.46 5.65
CA ARG A 29 9.47 2.89 5.46
C ARG A 29 9.44 3.27 3.98
N HIS A 30 10.38 2.76 3.20
CA HIS A 30 10.40 2.99 1.75
C HIS A 30 9.10 2.49 1.12
N PHE A 31 8.75 1.22 1.35
CA PHE A 31 7.55 0.60 0.79
C PHE A 31 6.26 1.37 1.11
N VAL A 32 5.99 1.61 2.40
CA VAL A 32 4.73 2.28 2.78
C VAL A 32 4.67 3.74 2.30
N ASN A 33 5.82 4.43 2.22
CA ASN A 33 5.87 5.79 1.67
C ASN A 33 5.65 5.79 0.16
N GLN A 34 6.13 4.78 -0.56
CA GLN A 34 5.91 4.64 -1.98
C GLN A 34 4.43 4.44 -2.27
N ILE A 35 3.77 3.47 -1.61
CA ILE A 35 2.33 3.25 -1.74
C ILE A 35 1.56 4.54 -1.41
N SER A 36 1.87 5.17 -0.27
CA SER A 36 1.26 6.43 0.15
C SER A 36 1.41 7.56 -0.88
N LYS A 37 2.51 7.57 -1.64
CA LYS A 37 2.75 8.55 -2.69
C LYS A 37 1.96 8.19 -3.94
N ASP A 38 1.98 6.91 -4.32
CA ASP A 38 1.31 6.40 -5.51
C ASP A 38 -0.21 6.57 -5.39
N THR A 39 -0.83 6.19 -4.26
CA THR A 39 -2.27 6.40 -3.99
C THR A 39 -2.66 7.88 -4.10
N ARG A 40 -1.86 8.80 -3.53
CA ARG A 40 -2.11 10.24 -3.63
C ARG A 40 -1.94 10.77 -5.06
N GLN A 41 -0.97 10.25 -5.80
CA GLN A 41 -0.76 10.61 -7.20
C GLN A 41 -1.93 10.13 -8.05
N THR A 42 -2.40 8.89 -7.86
CA THR A 42 -3.56 8.35 -8.57
C THR A 42 -4.82 9.18 -8.30
N LEU A 43 -5.09 9.56 -7.04
CA LEU A 43 -6.18 10.47 -6.73
C LEU A 43 -6.00 11.82 -7.43
N SER A 44 -4.80 12.39 -7.41
CA SER A 44 -4.51 13.66 -8.09
C SER A 44 -4.72 13.56 -9.60
N ASP A 45 -4.30 12.47 -10.22
CA ASP A 45 -4.46 12.23 -11.66
C ASP A 45 -5.93 12.03 -12.01
N TYR A 46 -6.68 11.31 -11.17
CA TYR A 46 -8.11 11.10 -11.31
C TYR A 46 -8.89 12.43 -11.27
N LEU A 47 -8.57 13.29 -10.30
CA LEU A 47 -9.18 14.62 -10.16
C LEU A 47 -8.80 15.58 -11.29
N ALA A 48 -7.68 15.34 -11.97
CA ALA A 48 -7.22 16.14 -13.10
C ALA A 48 -7.80 15.68 -14.45
N ASP A 49 -8.52 14.56 -14.49
CA ASP A 49 -9.14 14.06 -15.72
C ASP A 49 -10.21 15.05 -16.22
N PRO A 50 -10.16 15.51 -17.49
CA PRO A 50 -11.15 16.43 -18.05
C PRO A 50 -12.58 15.87 -18.10
N TYR A 51 -12.75 14.56 -17.98
CA TYR A 51 -14.05 13.88 -17.92
C TYR A 51 -14.54 13.64 -16.49
N PHE A 52 -13.75 13.98 -15.48
CA PHE A 52 -14.12 13.83 -14.08
C PHE A 52 -15.41 14.60 -13.77
N ASN A 53 -16.37 13.91 -13.16
CA ASN A 53 -17.62 14.49 -12.69
C ASN A 53 -17.79 14.21 -11.21
N LYS A 54 -17.66 15.26 -10.40
CA LYS A 54 -17.72 15.17 -8.93
C LYS A 54 -18.98 14.47 -8.40
N GLU A 55 -20.13 14.63 -9.03
CA GLU A 55 -21.38 14.00 -8.57
C GLU A 55 -21.43 12.50 -8.90
N LEU A 56 -20.88 12.10 -10.04
CA LEU A 56 -20.83 10.70 -10.47
C LEU A 56 -19.69 9.93 -9.78
N ASP A 57 -18.59 10.62 -9.50
CA ASP A 57 -17.33 10.03 -9.06
C ASP A 57 -17.04 10.24 -7.56
N ALA A 58 -18.01 10.77 -6.79
CA ALA A 58 -17.84 11.04 -5.35
C ALA A 58 -17.38 9.80 -4.57
N TYR A 59 -17.93 8.62 -4.90
CA TYR A 59 -17.58 7.37 -4.24
C TYR A 59 -16.13 6.94 -4.49
N VAL A 60 -15.56 7.29 -5.65
CA VAL A 60 -14.17 6.97 -5.98
C VAL A 60 -13.23 7.83 -5.13
N ILE A 61 -13.58 9.11 -4.95
CA ILE A 61 -12.83 10.03 -4.09
C ILE A 61 -12.85 9.53 -2.65
N GLU A 62 -14.04 9.19 -2.13
CA GLU A 62 -14.19 8.67 -0.77
C GLU A 62 -13.35 7.40 -0.56
N ALA A 63 -13.35 6.47 -1.53
CA ALA A 63 -12.50 5.27 -1.45
C ALA A 63 -11.00 5.61 -1.39
N PHE A 64 -10.51 6.56 -2.18
CA PHE A 64 -9.11 7.00 -2.09
C PHE A 64 -8.79 7.70 -0.77
N GLU A 65 -9.70 8.50 -0.24
CA GLU A 65 -9.51 9.18 1.05
C GLU A 65 -9.44 8.17 2.20
N GLU A 66 -10.33 7.18 2.21
CA GLU A 66 -10.30 6.05 3.15
C GLU A 66 -8.98 5.26 3.05
N GLU A 67 -8.52 4.98 1.83
CA GLU A 67 -7.24 4.27 1.61
C GLU A 67 -6.06 5.07 2.18
N ILE A 68 -6.01 6.37 1.90
CA ILE A 68 -4.97 7.27 2.41
C ILE A 68 -4.98 7.31 3.94
N GLU A 69 -6.17 7.37 4.55
CA GLU A 69 -6.31 7.33 6.01
C GLU A 69 -5.80 6.01 6.59
N ALA A 70 -6.21 4.88 6.02
CA ALA A 70 -5.76 3.56 6.43
C ALA A 70 -4.23 3.43 6.35
N LEU A 71 -3.61 3.89 5.25
CA LEU A 71 -2.15 3.90 5.08
C LEU A 71 -1.45 4.77 6.15
N ASN A 72 -2.00 5.94 6.47
CA ASN A 72 -1.45 6.80 7.51
C ASN A 72 -1.51 6.14 8.90
N HIS A 73 -2.61 5.46 9.22
CA HIS A 73 -2.77 4.72 10.48
C HIS A 73 -1.82 3.53 10.58
N MET A 74 -1.68 2.77 9.51
CA MET A 74 -0.86 1.56 9.46
C MET A 74 0.64 1.84 9.47
N LYS A 75 1.08 2.99 8.93
CA LYS A 75 2.48 3.31 8.68
C LYS A 75 3.41 3.10 9.87
N VAL A 76 3.06 3.64 11.04
CA VAL A 76 3.95 3.60 12.22
C VAL A 76 4.12 2.16 12.70
N GLU A 77 3.03 1.41 12.77
CA GLU A 77 3.05 0.03 13.24
C GLU A 77 3.75 -0.90 12.25
N PHE A 78 3.49 -0.74 10.94
CA PHE A 78 4.17 -1.52 9.90
C PHE A 78 5.69 -1.31 9.94
N ILE A 79 6.16 -0.06 10.04
CA ILE A 79 7.60 0.24 10.09
C ILE A 79 8.26 -0.45 11.29
N LYS A 80 7.57 -0.55 12.42
CA LYS A 80 8.11 -1.18 13.63
C LYS A 80 8.04 -2.70 13.57
N ASN A 81 6.88 -3.25 13.22
CA ASN A 81 6.55 -4.66 13.42
C ASN A 81 6.64 -5.50 12.13
N GLY A 82 6.68 -4.87 10.95
CA GLY A 82 6.67 -5.56 9.65
C GLY A 82 5.32 -6.18 9.31
N ARG A 83 4.29 -5.92 10.13
CA ARG A 83 2.92 -6.30 9.86
C ARG A 83 1.95 -5.38 10.60
N VAL A 84 0.81 -5.11 10.00
CA VAL A 84 -0.32 -4.39 10.62
C VAL A 84 -1.59 -4.70 9.83
N ASN A 85 -2.69 -4.88 10.56
CA ASN A 85 -4.02 -5.05 9.98
C ASN A 85 -4.86 -3.84 10.37
N HIS A 86 -5.48 -3.20 9.39
CA HIS A 86 -6.46 -2.14 9.62
C HIS A 86 -7.88 -2.70 9.67
N SER A 87 -8.21 -3.63 8.77
CA SER A 87 -9.49 -4.33 8.72
C SER A 87 -9.29 -5.79 8.26
N SER A 88 -10.37 -6.51 8.02
CA SER A 88 -10.31 -7.88 7.48
C SER A 88 -9.65 -7.99 6.11
N TYR A 89 -9.66 -6.90 5.32
CA TYR A 89 -9.15 -6.89 3.95
C TYR A 89 -8.06 -5.85 3.70
N VAL A 90 -7.81 -4.95 4.67
CA VAL A 90 -6.79 -3.91 4.58
C VAL A 90 -5.65 -4.21 5.53
N SER A 91 -4.47 -4.51 4.99
CA SER A 91 -3.28 -4.86 5.79
C SER A 91 -1.98 -4.60 5.04
N ILE A 92 -0.89 -4.41 5.79
CA ILE A 92 0.47 -4.39 5.23
C ILE A 92 1.30 -5.45 5.95
N VAL A 93 1.95 -6.35 5.21
CA VAL A 93 2.71 -7.47 5.76
C VAL A 93 4.04 -7.70 5.03
N VAL A 94 4.98 -8.39 5.69
CA VAL A 94 6.21 -8.90 5.06
C VAL A 94 6.13 -10.42 4.97
N ALA A 95 6.39 -10.96 3.79
CA ALA A 95 6.53 -12.39 3.52
C ALA A 95 7.96 -12.73 3.11
N GLU A 96 8.54 -13.77 3.70
CA GLU A 96 9.84 -14.31 3.28
C GLU A 96 9.67 -15.22 2.07
N ARG A 97 10.51 -15.02 1.05
CA ARG A 97 10.53 -15.81 -0.18
C ARG A 97 11.90 -16.44 -0.38
N LEU A 98 11.90 -17.76 -0.60
CA LEU A 98 13.08 -18.51 -0.98
C LEU A 98 13.24 -18.49 -2.50
N VAL A 99 14.28 -17.82 -2.98
CA VAL A 99 14.69 -17.88 -4.38
C VAL A 99 15.68 -19.03 -4.53
N LYS A 100 15.33 -20.02 -5.38
CA LYS A 100 16.25 -21.05 -5.83
C LYS A 100 17.09 -20.51 -6.97
N ASP A 101 18.40 -20.70 -6.92
CA ASP A 101 19.26 -20.47 -8.08
C ASP A 101 18.87 -21.52 -9.15
N VAL A 102 18.49 -21.04 -10.33
CA VAL A 102 18.14 -21.86 -11.49
C VAL A 102 19.37 -21.99 -12.39
#